data_AF-A0A4V5RNH9-F1
#
_entry.id   AF-A0A4V5RNH9-F1
#
_cell.length_a   1.000
_cell.length_b   1.000
_cell.length_c   1.000
_cell.angle_alpha   90.00
_cell.angle_beta   90.00
_cell.angle_gamma   90.00
#
_symmetry.space_group_name_H-M   'P 1'
#
loop_
_entity.id
_entity.type
_entity.pdbx_description
1 polymer ?
#
loop_
_entity_poly.entity_id
_entity_poly.type
_entity_poly.pdbx_seq_one_letter_code
_entity_poly.pdbx_strand_id
1 'polypeptide(L)' 'RFMSFGDSIKLEMLDAAGDSIFGAIDQKVSQYRAL' A
#
# COMPACT_ATOMS: atom_id res chain seq x y z
N ARG A 1 1.41 9.83 -14.87
CA ARG A 1 1.97 10.45 -13.64
C ARG A 1 2.36 9.33 -12.69
N PHE A 2 3.53 9.40 -12.07
CA PHE A 2 4.00 8.40 -11.09
C PHE A 2 3.78 8.88 -9.65
N MET A 3 3.92 7.98 -8.67
CA MET A 3 3.83 8.33 -7.25
C MET A 3 4.97 9.28 -6.82
N SER A 4 4.70 10.08 -5.80
CA SER A 4 5.60 11.04 -5.19
C SER A 4 5.80 10.73 -3.70
N PHE A 5 6.86 11.29 -3.09
CA PHE A 5 7.08 11.13 -1.65
C PHE A 5 5.89 11.68 -0.86
N GLY A 6 5.38 10.89 0.08
CA GLY A 6 4.18 11.20 0.84
C GLY A 6 2.93 10.48 0.34
N ASP A 7 2.90 10.01 -0.90
CA ASP A 7 1.79 9.21 -1.43
C ASP A 7 1.68 7.88 -0.67
N SER A 8 0.46 7.41 -0.51
CA SER A 8 0.15 6.14 0.14
C SER A 8 -0.59 5.23 -0.84
N ILE A 9 -0.33 3.93 -0.75
CA ILE A 9 -1.00 2.90 -1.53
C ILE A 9 -1.48 1.80 -0.59
N LYS A 10 -2.73 1.39 -0.79
CA LYS A 10 -3.31 0.22 -0.16
C LYS A 10 -3.60 -0.82 -1.24
N LEU A 11 -3.09 -2.03 -1.07
CA LEU A 11 -3.44 -3.19 -1.88
C LEU A 11 -4.10 -4.24 -1.00
N GLU A 12 -5.22 -4.78 -1.44
CA GLU A 12 -6.01 -5.75 -0.69
C GLU A 12 -6.65 -6.73 -1.67
N MET A 13 -6.70 -8.01 -1.30
CA MET A 13 -7.43 -9.03 -2.03
C MET A 13 -8.65 -9.44 -1.22
N LEU A 14 -9.82 -9.31 -1.84
CA LEU A 14 -11.09 -9.71 -1.27
C LEU A 14 -11.58 -10.99 -1.94
N ASP A 15 -12.25 -11.85 -1.19
CA ASP A 15 -13.00 -12.96 -1.76
C ASP A 15 -14.34 -12.49 -2.35
N ALA A 16 -15.17 -13.44 -2.78
CA ALA A 16 -16.49 -13.15 -3.36
C ALA A 16 -17.49 -12.56 -2.35
N ALA A 17 -17.29 -12.78 -1.05
CA ALA A 17 -18.10 -12.18 0.01
C ALA A 17 -17.62 -10.76 0.38
N GLY A 18 -16.44 -10.36 -0.11
CA GLY A 18 -15.82 -9.07 0.20
C GLY A 18 -14.89 -9.13 1.42
N ASP A 19 -14.59 -10.32 1.93
CA ASP A 19 -13.72 -10.51 3.08
C ASP A 19 -12.25 -10.53 2.66
N SER A 20 -11.39 -9.93 3.49
CA SER A 20 -9.95 -9.85 3.23
C SER A 20 -9.31 -11.23 3.33
N ILE A 21 -8.68 -11.70 2.26
CA ILE A 21 -8.05 -13.03 2.22
C ILE A 21 -6.70 -13.03 2.95
N PHE A 22 -5.94 -11.94 2.83
CA PHE A 22 -4.57 -11.83 3.33
C PHE A 22 -4.33 -10.60 4.22
N GLY A 23 -5.38 -9.81 4.49
CA GLY A 23 -5.23 -8.46 4.98
C GLY A 23 -4.81 -7.49 3.86
N ALA A 24 -4.42 -6.28 4.24
CA ALA A 24 -3.99 -5.25 3.31
C ALA A 24 -2.49 -4.94 3.43
N ILE A 25 -1.85 -4.71 2.28
CA ILE A 25 -0.55 -4.06 2.20
C ILE A 25 -0.82 -2.55 2.18
N ASP A 26 -0.43 -1.85 3.24
CA ASP A 26 -0.55 -0.40 3.35
C ASP A 26 0.85 0.22 3.45
N GLN A 27 1.24 0.98 2.44
CA GLN A 27 2.59 1.53 2.32
C GLN A 27 2.58 3.01 1.96
N LYS A 28 3.53 3.74 2.53
CA LYS A 28 3.79 5.14 2.21
C LYS A 28 5.15 5.28 1.53
N VAL A 29 5.17 5.99 0.40
CA VAL A 29 6.42 6.31 -0.30
C VAL A 29 7.22 7.28 0.55
N SER A 30 8.38 6.84 1.03
CA SER A 30 9.27 7.62 1.89
C SER A 30 10.66 7.74 1.28
N GLN A 31 11.34 8.85 1.59
CA GLN A 31 12.72 9.06 1.19
C GLN A 31 13.64 8.18 2.04
N TYR A 32 14.41 7.31 1.40
CA TYR A 32 15.51 6.64 2.09
C TYR A 32 16.61 7.65 2.42
N ARG A 33 17.04 7.69 3.69
CA ARG A 33 18.18 8.49 4.14
C ARG A 33 19.17 7.55 4.82
N ALA A 34 20.33 7.39 4.20
CA ALA A 34 21.47 6.72 4.82
C ALA A 34 22.23 7.71 5.73
N LEU A 35 22.82 7.19 6.80
CA LEU A 35 23.73 7.91 7.70
C LEU A 35 25.13 8.04 7.09
#